data_AF-A0A0R3SM50-F1
#
_entry.id   AF-A0A0R3SM50-F1
#
_cell.length_a   1.000
_cell.length_b   1.000
_cell.length_c   1.000
_cell.angle_alpha   90.00
_cell.angle_beta   90.00
_cell.angle_gamma   90.00
#
_symmetry.space_group_name_H-M   'P 1'
#
loop_
_entity.id
_entity.type
_entity.pdbx_description
1 polymer ?
#
loop_
_entity_poly.entity_id
_entity_poly.type
_entity_poly.pdbx_seq_one_letter_code
_entity_poly.pdbx_strand_id
1 'polypeptide(L)'
;MSEVIKFITDKLTSPPFNRNFNYITFDELEPNLLLQLLSDVLGELDPKHKIDIRDEAPEATTMRILEALRMLRYKIPTEPDDLSELCESLIIGDKKCIYPIMESILQNFDEHKKRSYLSKFLTKVRVPADFMQDSELNKLYSEHEALIEAFKNTHKQLENIKHKSLSTCEVKNDISVMQEEKDQLLRRINRMKMKVENFPSSIMMLDVARKLRVERERKAKIAQQLQQQRIMVSGHRNLEDKVVELRQQSNEFQRRSADCNAENLLSRLEEEVKINQYLASEKQPKEINEAKAYLEDLTRIANQPALTYSYLSQLNQKVTSIISSSNFS
;
A
#
# COMPACT_ATOMS: atom_id res chain seq x y z
N MET A 1 8.48 22.04 -1.29
CA MET A 1 9.94 22.28 -1.31
C MET A 1 10.71 21.19 -0.57
N SER A 2 10.55 21.01 0.75
CA SER A 2 11.34 19.99 1.50
C SER A 2 11.03 18.54 1.09
N GLU A 3 9.77 18.20 0.80
CA GLU A 3 9.39 16.85 0.36
C GLU A 3 9.91 16.50 -1.04
N VAL A 4 9.88 17.47 -1.96
CA VAL A 4 10.39 17.35 -3.33
C VAL A 4 11.90 17.07 -3.33
N ILE A 5 12.66 17.80 -2.51
CA ILE A 5 14.10 17.60 -2.38
C ILE A 5 14.40 16.20 -1.82
N LYS A 6 13.69 15.76 -0.76
CA LYS A 6 13.84 14.41 -0.21
C LYS A 6 13.58 13.33 -1.27
N PHE A 7 12.50 13.49 -2.04
CA PHE A 7 12.17 12.55 -3.11
C PHE A 7 13.27 12.48 -4.18
N ILE A 8 13.79 13.62 -4.61
CA ILE A 8 14.87 13.70 -5.60
C ILE A 8 16.14 13.04 -5.04
N THR A 9 16.54 13.33 -3.80
CA THR A 9 17.75 12.74 -3.20
C THR A 9 17.65 11.22 -3.05
N ASP A 10 16.48 10.71 -2.64
CA ASP A 10 16.26 9.27 -2.50
C ASP A 10 16.35 8.55 -3.86
N LYS A 11 15.80 9.17 -4.91
CA LYS A 11 15.84 8.63 -6.28
C LYS A 11 17.22 8.71 -6.92
N LEU A 12 17.99 9.76 -6.64
CA LEU A 12 19.38 9.88 -7.12
C LEU A 12 20.36 8.94 -6.39
N THR A 13 20.05 8.59 -5.15
CA THR A 13 20.82 7.59 -4.39
C THR A 13 20.54 6.17 -4.87
N SER A 14 19.33 5.95 -5.41
CA SER A 14 18.91 4.68 -6.00
C SER A 14 19.57 4.42 -7.37
N PRO A 15 19.67 3.15 -7.82
CA PRO A 15 20.07 2.83 -9.19
C PRO A 15 19.05 3.42 -10.18
N PRO A 16 19.48 3.96 -11.34
CA PRO A 16 20.81 3.84 -11.98
C PRO A 16 21.86 4.89 -11.57
N PHE A 17 21.49 5.90 -10.78
CA PHE A 17 22.33 7.07 -10.55
C PHE A 17 23.41 6.87 -9.47
N ASN A 18 23.09 6.12 -8.40
CA ASN A 18 24.00 5.76 -7.31
C ASN A 18 24.84 6.95 -6.78
N ARG A 19 24.23 8.13 -6.67
CA ARG A 19 24.89 9.34 -6.17
C ARG A 19 24.71 9.44 -4.66
N ASN A 20 25.80 9.68 -3.92
CA ASN A 20 25.76 9.83 -2.46
C ASN A 20 25.46 11.28 -2.05
N PHE A 21 24.24 11.78 -2.31
CA PHE A 21 23.83 13.11 -1.87
C PHE A 21 23.08 13.04 -0.53
N ASN A 22 23.44 13.94 0.40
CA ASN A 22 22.63 14.22 1.59
C ASN A 22 21.69 15.39 1.29
N TYR A 23 20.54 15.47 1.97
CA TYR A 23 19.54 16.54 1.78
C TYR A 23 20.15 17.96 1.78
N ILE A 24 21.06 18.20 2.72
CA ILE A 24 21.73 19.50 2.90
C ILE A 24 22.70 19.76 1.76
N THR A 25 23.51 18.75 1.39
CA THR A 25 24.52 18.92 0.32
C THR A 25 23.90 19.04 -1.06
N PHE A 26 22.69 18.51 -1.25
CA PHE A 26 21.91 18.69 -2.47
C PHE A 26 21.31 20.10 -2.56
N ASP A 27 20.72 20.60 -1.46
CA ASP A 27 20.11 21.95 -1.46
C ASP A 27 21.16 23.07 -1.51
N GLU A 28 22.40 22.80 -1.10
CA GLU A 28 23.54 23.72 -1.22
C GLU A 28 24.20 23.72 -2.61
N LEU A 29 23.75 22.87 -3.56
CA LEU A 29 24.37 22.81 -4.88
C LEU A 29 24.32 24.16 -5.62
N GLU A 30 25.44 24.48 -6.27
CA GLU A 30 25.55 25.63 -7.15
C GLU A 30 24.68 25.44 -8.40
N PRO A 31 24.14 26.52 -9.00
CA PRO A 31 23.26 26.43 -10.16
C PRO A 31 23.86 25.66 -11.34
N ASN A 32 25.15 25.84 -11.61
CA ASN A 32 25.86 25.11 -12.68
C ASN A 32 25.95 23.60 -12.41
N LEU A 33 26.17 23.22 -11.14
CA LEU A 33 26.21 21.80 -10.74
C LEU A 33 24.82 21.18 -10.77
N LEU A 34 23.79 21.94 -10.41
CA LEU A 34 22.40 21.50 -10.47
C LEU A 34 21.92 21.30 -11.91
N LEU A 35 22.30 22.20 -12.82
CA LEU A 35 22.07 22.02 -14.26
C LEU A 35 22.83 20.80 -14.79
N GLN A 36 24.09 20.60 -14.40
CA GLN A 36 24.87 19.42 -14.82
C GLN A 36 24.19 18.15 -14.35
N LEU A 37 23.67 18.14 -13.13
CA LEU A 37 22.93 17.02 -12.60
C LEU A 37 21.66 16.74 -13.41
N LEU A 38 20.91 17.77 -13.81
CA LEU A 38 19.76 17.61 -14.70
C LEU A 38 20.20 17.04 -16.07
N SER A 39 21.30 17.52 -16.63
CA SER A 39 21.90 17.01 -17.87
C SER A 39 22.30 15.54 -17.74
N ASP A 40 22.91 15.15 -16.61
CA ASP A 40 23.28 13.77 -16.31
C ASP A 40 22.05 12.87 -16.18
N VAL A 41 20.97 13.35 -15.54
CA VAL A 41 19.69 12.65 -15.43
C VAL A 41 19.06 12.42 -16.82
N LEU A 42 19.10 13.44 -17.68
CA LEU A 42 18.66 13.31 -19.07
C LEU A 42 19.60 12.41 -19.90
N GLY A 43 20.90 12.42 -19.60
CA GLY A 43 21.92 11.57 -20.23
C GLY A 43 21.71 10.08 -19.93
N GLU A 44 21.20 9.75 -18.75
CA GLU A 44 20.84 8.38 -18.37
C GLU A 44 19.55 7.90 -19.08
N LEU A 45 18.69 8.83 -19.52
CA LEU A 45 17.52 8.55 -20.35
C LEU A 45 17.89 8.40 -21.84
N ASP A 46 18.77 9.26 -22.35
CA ASP A 46 19.33 9.16 -23.70
C ASP A 46 20.80 9.58 -23.70
N PRO A 47 21.75 8.70 -24.11
CA PRO A 47 23.17 9.03 -24.15
C PRO A 47 23.51 10.27 -25.01
N LYS A 48 22.63 10.67 -25.94
CA LYS A 48 22.79 11.91 -26.72
C LYS A 48 22.81 13.19 -25.86
N HIS A 49 22.22 13.16 -24.67
CA HIS A 49 22.15 14.30 -23.77
C HIS A 49 23.22 14.28 -22.67
N LYS A 50 24.11 13.28 -22.67
CA LYS A 50 25.22 13.18 -21.72
C LYS A 50 26.37 14.10 -22.15
N ILE A 51 26.19 15.39 -21.89
CA ILE A 51 27.13 16.45 -22.25
C ILE A 51 27.50 17.23 -20.99
N ASP A 52 28.77 17.58 -20.86
CA ASP A 52 29.24 18.52 -19.84
C ASP A 52 28.82 19.93 -20.25
N ILE A 53 28.09 20.62 -19.40
CA ILE A 53 27.54 21.95 -19.66
C ILE A 53 28.65 22.99 -19.85
N ARG A 54 29.87 22.71 -19.39
CA ARG A 54 31.04 23.58 -19.63
C ARG A 54 31.51 23.60 -21.08
N ASP A 55 31.16 22.57 -21.85
CA ASP A 55 31.55 22.42 -23.25
C ASP A 55 30.52 23.04 -24.21
N GLU A 56 29.34 23.45 -23.72
CA GLU A 56 28.26 24.05 -24.51
C GLU A 56 27.99 25.52 -24.13
N ALA A 57 27.53 26.32 -25.09
CA ALA A 57 26.99 27.64 -24.78
C ALA A 57 25.72 27.50 -23.91
N PRO A 58 25.47 28.42 -22.97
CA PRO A 58 24.33 28.32 -22.06
C PRO A 58 22.99 28.30 -22.80
N GLU A 59 22.87 29.04 -23.91
CA GLU A 59 21.66 29.04 -24.75
C GLU A 59 21.47 27.69 -25.48
N ALA A 60 22.57 27.10 -25.96
CA ALA A 60 22.53 25.79 -26.64
C ALA A 60 22.14 24.67 -25.66
N THR A 61 22.64 24.73 -24.42
CA THR A 61 22.28 23.80 -23.34
C THR A 61 20.79 23.88 -23.03
N THR A 62 20.25 25.10 -22.89
CA THR A 62 18.82 25.33 -22.62
C THR A 62 17.95 24.79 -23.75
N MET A 63 18.30 25.05 -25.02
CA MET A 63 17.56 24.52 -26.17
C MET A 63 17.57 22.99 -26.20
N ARG A 64 18.71 22.37 -25.93
CA ARG A 64 18.83 20.90 -25.83
C ARG A 64 17.95 20.32 -24.72
N ILE A 65 17.99 20.92 -23.53
CA ILE A 65 17.14 20.50 -22.40
C ILE A 65 15.66 20.66 -22.77
N LEU A 66 15.27 21.76 -23.41
CA LEU A 66 13.89 21.98 -23.85
C LEU A 66 13.43 20.96 -24.89
N GLU A 67 14.28 20.62 -25.86
CA GLU A 67 13.99 19.57 -26.83
C GLU A 67 13.79 18.22 -26.14
N ALA A 68 14.67 17.87 -25.20
CA ALA A 68 14.52 16.66 -24.40
C ALA A 68 13.21 16.66 -23.59
N LEU A 69 12.86 17.79 -22.95
CA LEU A 69 11.61 17.93 -22.20
C LEU A 69 10.36 17.83 -23.09
N ARG A 70 10.39 18.38 -24.31
CA ARG A 70 9.32 18.23 -25.31
C ARG A 70 9.13 16.77 -25.69
N MET A 71 10.22 16.05 -25.90
CA MET A 71 10.21 14.62 -26.24
C MET A 71 9.65 13.78 -25.09
N LEU A 72 9.93 14.15 -23.85
CA LEU A 72 9.39 13.53 -22.64
C LEU A 72 7.93 13.94 -22.33
N ARG A 73 7.33 14.82 -23.15
CA ARG A 73 5.99 15.42 -22.96
C ARG A 73 5.84 16.13 -21.61
N TYR A 74 6.89 16.78 -21.14
CA TYR A 74 6.79 17.70 -20.02
C TYR A 74 5.91 18.89 -20.41
N LYS A 75 5.14 19.43 -19.46
CA LYS A 75 4.28 20.60 -19.70
C LYS A 75 5.16 21.84 -19.81
N ILE A 76 5.55 22.17 -21.02
CA ILE A 76 6.25 23.42 -21.30
C ILE A 76 5.19 24.51 -21.53
N PRO A 77 5.31 25.69 -20.91
CA PRO A 77 4.43 26.83 -21.18
C PRO A 77 4.33 27.10 -22.68
N THR A 78 3.14 27.47 -23.15
CA THR A 78 2.89 27.76 -24.58
C THR A 78 2.94 29.27 -24.86
N GLU A 79 2.80 30.10 -23.83
CA GLU A 79 2.88 31.55 -23.94
C GLU A 79 4.34 32.01 -24.15
N PRO A 80 4.59 32.98 -25.05
CA PRO A 80 5.94 33.41 -25.41
C PRO A 80 6.69 34.09 -24.24
N ASP A 81 5.96 34.78 -23.37
CA ASP A 81 6.53 35.45 -22.19
C ASP A 81 6.98 34.43 -21.15
N ASP A 82 6.10 33.47 -20.79
CA ASP A 82 6.42 32.37 -19.86
C ASP A 82 7.55 31.44 -20.38
N LEU A 83 7.65 31.27 -21.70
CA LEU A 83 8.74 30.52 -22.33
C LEU A 83 10.08 31.26 -22.19
N SER A 84 10.07 32.57 -22.34
CA SER A 84 11.26 33.40 -22.21
C SER A 84 11.75 33.41 -20.76
N GLU A 85 10.84 33.54 -19.80
CA GLU A 85 11.14 33.44 -18.36
C GLU A 85 11.69 32.05 -17.98
N LEU A 86 11.16 30.97 -18.56
CA LEU A 86 11.65 29.62 -18.33
C LEU A 86 13.04 29.40 -18.93
N CYS A 87 13.30 29.92 -20.13
CA CYS A 87 14.64 29.92 -20.74
C CYS A 87 15.65 30.68 -19.87
N GLU A 88 15.31 31.87 -19.40
CA GLU A 88 16.15 32.66 -18.49
C GLU A 88 16.41 31.93 -17.17
N SER A 89 15.37 31.32 -16.60
CA SER A 89 15.47 30.52 -15.36
C SER A 89 16.34 29.28 -15.53
N LEU A 90 16.32 28.64 -16.71
CA LEU A 90 17.19 27.51 -17.07
C LEU A 90 18.64 27.94 -17.29
N ILE A 91 18.88 29.12 -17.87
CA ILE A 91 20.23 29.67 -18.05
C ILE A 91 20.87 30.01 -16.69
N ILE A 92 20.10 30.62 -15.78
CA ILE A 92 20.55 30.98 -14.44
C ILE A 92 20.71 29.74 -13.54
N GLY A 93 19.95 28.67 -13.84
CA GLY A 93 19.91 27.46 -13.06
C GLY A 93 19.07 27.59 -11.78
N ASP A 94 17.92 28.25 -11.87
CA ASP A 94 17.07 28.49 -10.70
C ASP A 94 16.50 27.18 -10.13
N LYS A 95 16.70 27.00 -8.83
CA LYS A 95 16.24 25.84 -8.04
C LYS A 95 14.73 25.66 -8.13
N LYS A 96 13.98 26.77 -8.19
CA LYS A 96 12.51 26.75 -8.29
C LYS A 96 12.03 26.14 -9.62
N CYS A 97 12.82 26.24 -10.68
CA CYS A 97 12.50 25.68 -11.99
C CYS A 97 13.01 24.24 -12.14
N ILE A 98 14.24 23.97 -11.69
CA ILE A 98 14.89 22.67 -11.87
C ILE A 98 14.28 21.58 -10.99
N TYR A 99 13.94 21.88 -9.73
CA TYR A 99 13.40 20.86 -8.82
C TYR A 99 12.09 20.23 -9.33
N PRO A 100 11.07 20.99 -9.79
CA PRO A 100 9.86 20.40 -10.39
C PRO A 100 10.15 19.58 -11.65
N ILE A 101 11.10 20.02 -12.49
CA ILE A 101 11.49 19.30 -13.70
C ILE A 101 12.11 17.95 -13.32
N MET A 102 13.08 17.95 -12.40
CA MET A 102 13.72 16.74 -11.90
C MET A 102 12.72 15.80 -11.24
N GLU A 103 11.83 16.33 -10.40
CA GLU A 103 10.77 15.54 -9.76
C GLU A 103 9.90 14.83 -10.81
N SER A 104 9.42 15.56 -11.83
CA SER A 104 8.57 15.00 -12.88
C SER A 104 9.27 13.92 -13.71
N ILE A 105 10.57 14.09 -13.96
CA ILE A 105 11.38 13.10 -14.67
C ILE A 105 11.62 11.87 -13.79
N LEU A 106 11.97 12.06 -12.52
CA LEU A 106 12.31 10.96 -11.61
C LEU A 106 11.07 10.17 -11.13
N GLN A 107 9.90 10.82 -11.07
CA GLN A 107 8.65 10.17 -10.68
C GLN A 107 8.25 9.06 -11.66
N ASN A 108 8.39 9.31 -12.97
CA ASN A 108 8.01 8.38 -14.04
C ASN A 108 9.22 7.96 -14.88
N PHE A 109 10.36 7.71 -14.23
CA PHE A 109 11.64 7.48 -14.90
C PHE A 109 11.60 6.33 -15.92
N ASP A 110 10.96 5.19 -15.58
CA ASP A 110 10.85 4.05 -16.48
C ASP A 110 9.96 4.34 -17.71
N GLU A 111 8.90 5.12 -17.54
CA GLU A 111 8.08 5.57 -18.67
C GLU A 111 8.87 6.50 -19.58
N HIS A 112 9.61 7.44 -18.99
CA HIS A 112 10.45 8.39 -19.71
C HIS A 112 11.60 7.70 -20.44
N LYS A 113 12.19 6.65 -19.85
CA LYS A 113 13.20 5.80 -20.49
C LYS A 113 12.63 5.09 -21.72
N LYS A 114 11.41 4.55 -21.58
CA LYS A 114 10.68 3.92 -22.69
C LYS A 114 10.29 4.92 -23.77
N ARG A 115 9.85 6.13 -23.40
CA ARG A 115 9.55 7.23 -24.34
C ARG A 115 10.80 7.68 -25.08
N SER A 116 11.89 7.91 -24.38
CA SER A 116 13.20 8.25 -24.96
C SER A 116 13.62 7.20 -26.01
N TYR A 117 13.57 5.92 -25.64
CA TYR A 117 13.85 4.82 -26.57
C TYR A 117 12.94 4.84 -27.81
N LEU A 118 11.63 4.93 -27.61
CA LEU A 118 10.66 4.95 -28.71
C LEU A 118 10.81 6.19 -29.60
N SER A 119 11.19 7.32 -29.03
CA SER A 119 11.33 8.58 -29.75
C SER A 119 12.39 8.49 -30.86
N LYS A 120 13.44 7.68 -30.67
CA LYS A 120 14.47 7.43 -31.69
C LYS A 120 13.92 6.78 -32.96
N PHE A 121 12.84 6.00 -32.84
CA PHE A 121 12.24 5.24 -33.93
C PHE A 121 10.91 5.81 -34.43
N LEU A 122 10.22 6.59 -33.59
CA LEU A 122 8.87 7.12 -33.89
C LEU A 122 8.87 8.58 -34.35
N THR A 123 10.00 9.28 -34.26
CA THR A 123 10.10 10.67 -34.72
C THR A 123 10.11 10.69 -36.24
N LYS A 124 9.01 11.16 -36.85
CA LYS A 124 8.90 11.27 -38.30
C LYS A 124 9.86 12.34 -38.81
N VAL A 125 10.61 11.99 -39.86
CA VAL A 125 11.39 12.96 -40.63
C VAL A 125 10.41 13.91 -41.32
N ARG A 126 10.49 15.21 -41.02
CA ARG A 126 9.66 16.22 -41.70
C ARG A 126 10.22 16.43 -43.11
N VAL A 127 9.55 15.87 -44.10
CA VAL A 127 9.85 16.10 -45.52
C VAL A 127 8.96 17.24 -46.03
N PRO A 128 9.52 18.32 -46.60
CA PRO A 128 8.73 19.39 -47.22
C PRO A 128 7.84 18.88 -48.35
N ALA A 129 6.65 19.48 -48.51
CA ALA A 129 5.66 19.04 -49.50
C ALA A 129 6.15 19.10 -50.95
N ASP A 130 7.12 19.98 -51.25
CA ASP A 130 7.71 20.13 -52.58
C ASP A 130 8.47 18.87 -53.03
N PHE A 131 9.13 18.18 -52.11
CA PHE A 131 9.84 16.92 -52.40
C PHE A 131 8.90 15.72 -52.46
N MET A 132 7.70 15.82 -51.86
CA MET A 132 6.68 14.76 -51.88
C MET A 132 5.94 14.66 -53.22
N GLN A 133 6.20 15.57 -54.16
CA GLN A 133 5.69 15.50 -55.53
C GLN A 133 6.39 14.40 -56.34
N ASP A 134 7.61 14.02 -55.95
CA ASP A 134 8.32 12.89 -56.54
C ASP A 134 7.65 11.57 -56.13
N SER A 135 7.24 10.78 -57.13
CA SER A 135 6.54 9.51 -56.95
C SER A 135 7.40 8.46 -56.24
N GLU A 136 8.72 8.45 -56.46
CA GLU A 136 9.61 7.49 -55.81
C GLU A 136 9.80 7.82 -54.33
N LEU A 137 9.99 9.11 -54.03
CA LEU A 137 10.16 9.60 -52.66
C LEU A 137 8.90 9.40 -51.81
N ASN A 138 7.72 9.63 -52.40
CA ASN A 138 6.44 9.42 -51.72
C ASN A 138 6.17 7.92 -51.43
N LYS A 139 6.55 7.02 -52.35
CA LYS A 139 6.50 5.57 -52.11
C LYS A 139 7.42 5.16 -50.96
N LEU A 140 8.67 5.62 -50.97
CA LEU A 140 9.64 5.34 -49.90
C LEU A 140 9.17 5.88 -48.55
N TYR A 141 8.59 7.08 -48.52
CA TYR A 141 8.03 7.65 -47.30
C TYR A 141 6.84 6.82 -46.78
N SER A 142 5.98 6.33 -47.68
CA SER A 142 4.86 5.44 -47.32
C SER A 142 5.35 4.09 -46.76
N GLU A 143 6.40 3.50 -47.35
CA GLU A 143 7.05 2.29 -46.84
C GLU A 143 7.66 2.51 -45.44
N HIS A 144 8.31 3.66 -45.23
CA HIS A 144 8.84 4.06 -43.94
C HIS A 144 7.73 4.22 -42.88
N GLU A 145 6.59 4.81 -43.22
CA GLU A 145 5.44 4.88 -42.31
C GLU A 145 4.87 3.50 -41.98
N ALA A 146 4.77 2.60 -42.96
CA ALA A 146 4.33 1.22 -42.74
C ALA A 146 5.29 0.45 -41.80
N LEU A 147 6.61 0.65 -41.95
CA LEU A 147 7.60 0.06 -41.04
C LEU A 147 7.47 0.60 -39.61
N ILE A 148 7.21 1.90 -39.45
CA ILE A 148 6.93 2.49 -38.13
C ILE A 148 5.70 1.83 -37.48
N GLU A 149 4.64 1.58 -38.24
CA GLU A 149 3.44 0.91 -37.73
C GLU A 149 3.70 -0.56 -37.36
N ALA A 150 4.43 -1.29 -38.20
CA ALA A 150 4.85 -2.65 -37.91
C ALA A 150 5.70 -2.72 -36.62
N PHE A 151 6.62 -1.75 -36.43
CA PHE A 151 7.41 -1.62 -35.20
C PHE A 151 6.51 -1.37 -33.98
N LYS A 152 5.55 -0.44 -34.05
CA LYS A 152 4.61 -0.17 -32.95
C LYS A 152 3.85 -1.43 -32.53
N ASN A 153 3.34 -2.19 -33.50
CA ASN A 153 2.58 -3.41 -33.25
C ASN A 153 3.45 -4.49 -32.58
N THR A 154 4.65 -4.72 -33.12
CA THR A 154 5.60 -5.71 -32.58
C THR A 154 6.06 -5.34 -31.17
N HIS A 155 6.41 -4.08 -30.94
CA HIS A 155 6.81 -3.58 -29.63
C HIS A 155 5.67 -3.69 -28.61
N LYS A 156 4.42 -3.40 -29.00
CA LYS A 156 3.25 -3.58 -28.14
C LYS A 156 3.03 -5.05 -27.75
N GLN A 157 3.23 -5.98 -28.67
CA GLN A 157 3.15 -7.42 -28.38
C GLN A 157 4.25 -7.86 -27.41
N LEU A 158 5.49 -7.40 -27.61
CA LEU A 158 6.62 -7.71 -26.73
C LEU A 158 6.38 -7.22 -25.30
N GLU A 159 5.88 -6.00 -25.14
CA GLU A 159 5.54 -5.44 -23.82
C GLU A 159 4.45 -6.24 -23.11
N ASN A 160 3.41 -6.68 -23.84
CA ASN A 160 2.37 -7.54 -23.29
C ASN A 160 2.94 -8.89 -22.80
N ILE A 161 3.91 -9.46 -23.53
CA ILE A 161 4.56 -10.72 -23.13
C ILE A 161 5.44 -10.50 -21.90
N LYS A 162 6.22 -9.42 -21.84
CA LYS A 162 7.04 -9.09 -20.66
C LYS A 162 6.21 -8.98 -19.39
N HIS A 163 5.07 -8.27 -19.45
CA HIS A 163 4.17 -8.15 -18.30
C HIS A 163 3.66 -9.53 -17.84
N LYS A 164 3.33 -10.43 -18.77
CA LYS A 164 2.92 -11.80 -18.44
C LYS A 164 4.06 -12.66 -17.88
N SER A 165 5.30 -12.42 -18.32
CA SER A 165 6.47 -13.20 -17.89
C SER A 165 6.84 -12.99 -16.42
N LEU A 166 6.60 -11.81 -15.85
CA LEU A 166 6.82 -11.52 -14.43
C LEU A 166 6.04 -12.49 -13.52
N SER A 167 4.77 -12.75 -13.85
CA SER A 167 3.93 -13.72 -13.15
C SER A 167 4.48 -15.16 -13.21
N THR A 168 5.21 -15.51 -14.27
CA THR A 168 5.79 -16.86 -14.39
C THR A 168 7.04 -17.08 -13.52
N CYS A 169 7.78 -16.01 -13.19
CA CYS A 169 8.93 -16.12 -12.28
C CYS A 169 8.49 -16.35 -10.83
N GLU A 170 7.45 -15.67 -10.38
CA GLU A 170 6.87 -15.87 -9.04
C GLU A 170 6.39 -17.31 -8.87
N VAL A 171 5.64 -17.83 -9.85
CA VAL A 171 5.18 -19.23 -9.84
C VAL A 171 6.35 -20.21 -9.82
N LYS A 172 7.45 -19.93 -10.55
CA LYS A 172 8.66 -20.77 -10.49
C LYS A 172 9.31 -20.75 -9.11
N ASN A 173 9.38 -19.59 -8.46
CA ASN A 173 9.93 -19.46 -7.11
C ASN A 173 9.06 -20.23 -6.11
N ASP A 174 7.73 -20.09 -6.19
CA ASP A 174 6.79 -20.81 -5.34
C ASP A 174 6.92 -22.33 -5.52
N ILE A 175 7.04 -22.80 -6.76
CA ILE A 175 7.29 -24.23 -7.05
C ILE A 175 8.60 -24.69 -6.40
N SER A 176 9.67 -23.89 -6.45
CA SER A 176 10.95 -24.22 -5.81
C SER A 176 10.79 -24.34 -4.30
N VAL A 177 10.12 -23.37 -3.66
CA VAL A 177 9.86 -23.38 -2.21
C VAL A 177 9.03 -24.61 -1.82
N MET A 178 7.96 -24.90 -2.56
CA MET A 178 7.13 -26.09 -2.31
C MET A 178 7.90 -27.40 -2.49
N GLN A 179 8.84 -27.47 -3.43
CA GLN A 179 9.72 -28.62 -3.61
C GLN A 179 10.67 -28.79 -2.43
N GLU A 180 11.27 -27.70 -1.93
CA GLU A 180 12.12 -27.73 -0.75
C GLU A 180 11.34 -28.16 0.51
N GLU A 181 10.13 -27.63 0.72
CA GLU A 181 9.26 -28.04 1.81
C GLU A 181 8.90 -29.52 1.73
N LYS A 182 8.56 -30.02 0.53
CA LYS A 182 8.30 -31.44 0.29
C LYS A 182 9.51 -32.29 0.67
N ASP A 183 10.72 -31.89 0.26
CA ASP A 183 11.93 -32.63 0.57
C ASP A 183 12.25 -32.62 2.07
N GLN A 184 12.04 -31.49 2.75
CA GLN A 184 12.16 -31.40 4.20
C GLN A 184 11.17 -32.32 4.92
N LEU A 185 9.90 -32.35 4.47
CA LEU A 185 8.87 -33.22 4.99
C LEU A 185 9.22 -34.70 4.76
N LEU A 186 9.69 -35.08 3.57
CA LEU A 186 10.11 -36.44 3.27
C LEU A 186 11.28 -36.87 4.16
N ARG A 187 12.29 -36.01 4.35
CA ARG A 187 13.40 -36.28 5.29
C ARG A 187 12.89 -36.48 6.72
N ARG A 188 11.94 -35.67 7.18
CA ARG A 188 11.35 -35.79 8.52
C ARG A 188 10.52 -37.07 8.65
N ILE A 189 9.73 -37.42 7.64
CA ILE A 189 8.95 -38.67 7.59
C ILE A 189 9.90 -39.87 7.64
N ASN A 190 10.97 -39.88 6.85
CA ASN A 190 11.94 -40.98 6.84
C ASN A 190 12.61 -41.14 8.21
N ARG A 191 13.03 -40.04 8.86
CA ARG A 191 13.55 -40.10 10.24
C ARG A 191 12.54 -40.67 11.23
N MET A 192 11.25 -40.34 11.08
CA MET A 192 10.19 -40.84 11.95
C MET A 192 9.91 -42.32 11.70
N LYS A 193 9.86 -42.74 10.43
CA LYS A 193 9.67 -44.14 10.03
C LYS A 193 10.76 -45.04 10.60
N MET A 194 12.03 -44.64 10.45
CA MET A 194 13.16 -45.40 11.01
C MET A 194 13.06 -45.59 12.53
N LYS A 195 12.56 -44.59 13.27
CA LYS A 195 12.34 -44.72 14.73
C LYS A 195 11.21 -45.68 15.09
N VAL A 196 10.22 -45.79 14.22
CA VAL A 196 8.98 -46.54 14.45
C VAL A 196 9.08 -47.97 13.89
N GLU A 197 9.91 -48.22 12.88
CA GLU A 197 10.16 -49.55 12.29
C GLU A 197 10.77 -50.55 13.28
N ASN A 198 11.52 -50.09 14.28
CA ASN A 198 12.12 -50.94 15.31
C ASN A 198 11.09 -51.58 16.27
N PHE A 199 9.80 -51.25 16.15
CA PHE A 199 8.75 -51.81 17.01
C PHE A 199 8.00 -52.97 16.34
N PRO A 200 7.86 -54.14 16.99
CA PRO A 200 7.24 -55.34 16.41
C PRO A 200 5.79 -55.15 15.92
N SER A 201 5.03 -54.24 16.53
CA SER A 201 3.62 -53.95 16.19
C SER A 201 3.44 -52.60 15.51
N SER A 202 4.51 -52.06 14.93
CA SER A 202 4.58 -50.72 14.34
C SER A 202 3.47 -50.43 13.34
N ILE A 203 3.24 -51.35 12.40
CA ILE A 203 2.26 -51.19 11.31
C ILE A 203 0.84 -51.09 11.87
N MET A 204 0.45 -52.02 12.75
CA MET A 204 -0.87 -52.01 13.39
C MET A 204 -1.09 -50.77 14.26
N MET A 205 -0.10 -50.34 15.03
CA MET A 205 -0.20 -49.14 15.86
C MET A 205 -0.33 -47.86 15.01
N LEU A 206 0.40 -47.76 13.89
CA LEU A 206 0.28 -46.63 12.98
C LEU A 206 -1.11 -46.55 12.33
N ASP A 207 -1.72 -47.69 11.99
CA ASP A 207 -3.08 -47.72 11.45
C ASP A 207 -4.13 -47.29 12.49
N VAL A 208 -4.00 -47.75 13.74
CA VAL A 208 -4.87 -47.30 14.84
C VAL A 208 -4.67 -45.80 15.11
N ALA A 209 -3.43 -45.31 15.12
CA ALA A 209 -3.12 -43.90 15.30
C ALA A 209 -3.70 -43.05 14.16
N ARG A 210 -3.65 -43.54 12.91
CA ARG A 210 -4.27 -42.87 11.75
C ARG A 210 -5.79 -42.76 11.94
N LYS A 211 -6.46 -43.86 12.30
CA LYS A 211 -7.91 -43.86 12.57
C LYS A 211 -8.27 -42.88 13.68
N LEU A 212 -7.52 -42.89 14.80
CA LEU A 212 -7.72 -41.95 15.90
C LEU A 212 -7.51 -40.48 15.47
N ARG A 213 -6.52 -40.20 14.63
CA ARG A 213 -6.27 -38.85 14.10
C ARG A 213 -7.46 -38.35 13.29
N VAL A 214 -7.97 -39.17 12.38
CA VAL A 214 -9.14 -38.84 11.54
C VAL A 214 -10.37 -38.57 12.41
N GLU A 215 -10.65 -39.39 13.42
CA GLU A 215 -11.78 -39.17 14.32
C GLU A 215 -11.61 -37.90 15.17
N ARG A 216 -10.39 -37.55 15.60
CA ARG A 216 -10.12 -36.29 16.29
C ARG A 216 -10.33 -35.08 15.38
N GLU A 217 -9.86 -35.13 14.14
CA GLU A 217 -10.11 -34.07 13.14
C GLU A 217 -11.62 -33.91 12.87
N ARG A 218 -12.36 -35.01 12.76
CA ARG A 218 -13.82 -34.99 12.60
C ARG A 218 -14.52 -34.37 13.81
N LYS A 219 -14.13 -34.76 15.03
CA LYS A 219 -14.63 -34.15 16.28
C LYS A 219 -14.36 -32.65 16.32
N ALA A 220 -13.16 -32.21 15.93
CA ALA A 220 -12.79 -30.79 15.90
C ALA A 220 -13.65 -30.00 14.90
N LYS A 221 -13.88 -30.55 13.69
CA LYS A 221 -14.78 -29.93 12.70
C LYS A 221 -16.20 -29.79 13.21
N ILE A 222 -16.75 -30.85 13.82
CA ILE A 222 -18.11 -30.81 14.39
C ILE A 222 -18.18 -29.77 15.52
N ALA A 223 -17.16 -29.69 16.38
CA ALA A 223 -17.11 -28.70 17.45
C ALA A 223 -17.09 -27.26 16.91
N GLN A 224 -16.31 -26.99 15.86
CA GLN A 224 -16.30 -25.69 15.18
C GLN A 224 -17.67 -25.35 14.58
N GLN A 225 -18.31 -26.30 13.90
CA GLN A 225 -19.66 -26.12 13.35
C GLN A 225 -20.68 -25.83 14.45
N LEU A 226 -20.63 -26.55 15.56
CA LEU A 226 -21.53 -26.34 16.69
C LEU A 226 -21.33 -24.95 17.32
N GLN A 227 -20.08 -24.49 17.43
CA GLN A 227 -19.78 -23.15 17.91
C GLN A 227 -20.32 -22.08 16.96
N GLN A 228 -20.12 -22.22 15.64
CA GLN A 228 -20.66 -21.31 14.63
C GLN A 228 -22.20 -21.26 14.69
N GLN A 229 -22.85 -22.42 14.81
CA GLN A 229 -24.30 -22.50 14.95
C GLN A 229 -24.79 -21.81 16.23
N ARG A 230 -24.11 -21.98 17.37
CA ARG A 230 -24.45 -21.27 18.61
C ARG A 230 -24.35 -19.75 18.43
N ILE A 231 -23.28 -19.27 17.81
CA ILE A 231 -23.09 -17.83 17.53
C ILE A 231 -24.25 -17.32 16.65
N MET A 232 -24.61 -18.07 15.60
CA MET A 232 -25.73 -17.71 14.72
C MET A 232 -27.06 -17.65 15.46
N VAL A 233 -27.38 -18.66 16.29
CA VAL A 233 -28.62 -18.68 17.08
C VAL A 233 -28.64 -17.54 18.10
N SER A 234 -27.51 -17.25 18.78
CA SER A 234 -27.44 -16.09 19.68
C SER A 234 -27.62 -14.77 18.94
N GLY A 235 -27.05 -14.64 17.73
CA GLY A 235 -27.25 -13.48 16.88
C GLY A 235 -28.72 -13.32 16.46
N HIS A 236 -29.38 -14.43 16.10
CA HIS A 236 -30.80 -14.43 15.78
C HIS A 236 -31.66 -14.00 16.97
N ARG A 237 -31.37 -14.52 18.17
CA ARG A 237 -32.07 -14.13 19.40
C ARG A 237 -31.92 -12.64 19.70
N ASN A 238 -30.71 -12.09 19.55
CA ASN A 238 -30.49 -10.65 19.73
C ASN A 238 -31.29 -9.80 18.74
N LEU A 239 -31.44 -10.28 17.49
CA LEU A 239 -32.28 -9.62 16.48
C LEU A 239 -33.77 -9.71 16.84
N GLU A 240 -34.24 -10.87 17.31
CA GLU A 240 -35.61 -11.04 17.80
C GLU A 240 -35.91 -10.09 18.96
N ASP A 241 -35.01 -10.00 19.95
CA ASP A 241 -35.13 -9.08 21.08
C ASP A 241 -35.21 -7.63 20.58
N LYS A 242 -34.40 -7.25 19.58
CA LYS A 242 -34.46 -5.91 18.98
C LYS A 242 -35.76 -5.63 18.23
N VAL A 243 -36.31 -6.64 17.53
CA VAL A 243 -37.61 -6.53 16.86
C VAL A 243 -38.72 -6.32 17.89
N VAL A 244 -38.69 -7.03 19.02
CA VAL A 244 -39.65 -6.84 20.12
C VAL A 244 -39.55 -5.42 20.69
N GLU A 245 -38.34 -4.93 20.95
CA GLU A 245 -38.10 -3.56 21.44
C GLU A 245 -38.66 -2.50 20.47
N LEU A 246 -38.36 -2.62 19.17
CA LEU A 246 -38.87 -1.69 18.15
C LEU A 246 -40.40 -1.74 18.02
N ARG A 247 -41.00 -2.92 18.15
CA ARG A 247 -42.47 -3.06 18.17
C ARG A 247 -43.09 -2.39 19.39
N GLN A 248 -42.47 -2.52 20.57
CA GLN A 248 -42.91 -1.83 21.77
C GLN A 248 -42.83 -0.32 21.59
N GLN A 249 -41.71 0.20 21.08
CA GLN A 249 -41.56 1.62 20.76
C GLN A 249 -42.62 2.11 19.76
N SER A 250 -42.90 1.34 18.69
CA SER A 250 -43.93 1.70 17.72
C SER A 250 -45.34 1.74 18.33
N ASN A 251 -45.67 0.76 19.17
CA ASN A 251 -46.94 0.76 19.91
C ASN A 251 -47.04 1.92 20.90
N GLU A 252 -45.94 2.27 21.57
CA GLU A 252 -45.87 3.47 22.40
C GLU A 252 -46.09 4.73 21.56
N PHE A 253 -45.45 4.88 20.40
CA PHE A 253 -45.68 6.02 19.50
C PHE A 253 -47.14 6.11 19.03
N GLN A 254 -47.78 4.99 18.71
CA GLN A 254 -49.20 4.98 18.35
C GLN A 254 -50.10 5.41 19.52
N ARG A 255 -49.81 4.94 20.75
CA ARG A 255 -50.51 5.41 21.96
C ARG A 255 -50.24 6.89 22.23
N ARG A 256 -48.98 7.34 22.11
CA ARG A 256 -48.57 8.75 22.24
C ARG A 256 -49.35 9.63 21.25
N SER A 257 -49.59 9.16 20.03
CA SER A 257 -50.37 9.86 19.01
C SER A 257 -51.87 9.93 19.30
N ALA A 258 -52.43 8.99 20.08
CA ALA A 258 -53.86 8.97 20.43
C ALA A 258 -54.21 9.93 21.58
N ASP A 259 -53.24 10.28 22.44
CA ASP A 259 -53.42 11.13 23.63
C ASP A 259 -52.95 12.60 23.46
N CYS A 260 -52.78 13.09 22.22
CA CYS A 260 -52.11 14.38 21.96
C CYS A 260 -52.98 15.63 22.19
N ASN A 261 -52.78 16.29 23.34
CA ASN A 261 -52.80 17.75 23.44
C ASN A 261 -51.34 18.27 23.38
N ALA A 262 -51.09 19.38 22.68
CA ALA A 262 -49.74 19.88 22.42
C ALA A 262 -48.91 20.18 23.69
N GLU A 263 -49.55 20.64 24.77
CA GLU A 263 -48.88 20.91 26.05
C GLU A 263 -48.41 19.62 26.75
N ASN A 264 -49.22 18.56 26.73
CA ASN A 264 -48.87 17.28 27.33
C ASN A 264 -47.70 16.61 26.58
N LEU A 265 -47.62 16.81 25.26
CA LEU A 265 -46.51 16.33 24.45
C LEU A 265 -45.21 17.08 24.79
N LEU A 266 -45.27 18.41 24.93
CA LEU A 266 -44.12 19.24 25.29
C LEU A 266 -43.58 18.90 26.69
N SER A 267 -44.44 18.83 27.70
CA SER A 267 -44.01 18.50 29.07
C SER A 267 -43.36 17.12 29.16
N ARG A 268 -43.84 16.14 28.38
CA ARG A 268 -43.23 14.80 28.34
C ARG A 268 -41.92 14.77 27.56
N LEU A 269 -41.83 15.47 26.44
CA LEU A 269 -40.56 15.59 25.70
C LEU A 269 -39.50 16.29 26.56
N GLU A 270 -39.88 17.27 27.37
CA GLU A 270 -38.97 17.88 28.35
C GLU A 270 -38.49 16.88 29.42
N GLU A 271 -39.37 15.98 29.90
CA GLU A 271 -39.00 14.90 30.82
C GLU A 271 -38.08 13.87 30.15
N GLU A 272 -38.39 13.42 28.93
CA GLU A 272 -37.54 12.50 28.16
C GLU A 272 -36.18 13.12 27.86
N VAL A 273 -36.11 14.41 27.54
CA VAL A 273 -34.86 15.14 27.35
C VAL A 273 -34.07 15.20 28.65
N LYS A 274 -34.71 15.48 29.79
CA LYS A 274 -34.03 15.47 31.11
C LYS A 274 -33.48 14.09 31.46
N ILE A 275 -34.26 13.03 31.22
CA ILE A 275 -33.85 11.64 31.50
C ILE A 275 -32.69 11.25 30.57
N ASN A 276 -32.81 11.52 29.27
CA ASN A 276 -31.75 11.23 28.30
C ASN A 276 -30.49 12.03 28.58
N GLN A 277 -30.63 13.29 29.04
CA GLN A 277 -29.50 14.11 29.43
C GLN A 277 -28.80 13.51 30.64
N TYR A 278 -29.52 13.06 31.67
CA TYR A 278 -28.94 12.36 32.82
C TYR A 278 -28.25 11.05 32.44
N LEU A 279 -28.88 10.24 31.58
CA LEU A 279 -28.29 8.99 31.10
C LEU A 279 -27.00 9.24 30.33
N ALA A 280 -26.98 10.22 29.43
CA ALA A 280 -25.84 10.54 28.59
C ALA A 280 -24.71 11.28 29.34
N SER A 281 -25.04 12.13 30.31
CA SER A 281 -24.03 12.94 31.02
C SER A 281 -23.43 12.22 32.22
N GLU A 282 -24.20 11.41 32.94
CA GLU A 282 -23.75 10.82 34.20
C GLU A 282 -23.67 9.30 34.15
N LYS A 283 -24.77 8.62 33.82
CA LYS A 283 -24.85 7.16 34.02
C LYS A 283 -24.01 6.38 33.01
N GLN A 284 -24.23 6.61 31.72
CA GLN A 284 -23.53 5.88 30.66
C GLN A 284 -22.03 6.15 30.64
N PRO A 285 -21.51 7.39 30.82
CA PRO A 285 -20.08 7.62 30.89
C PRO A 285 -19.41 6.89 32.06
N LYS A 286 -20.06 6.81 33.22
CA LYS A 286 -19.56 6.06 34.38
C LYS A 286 -19.48 4.56 34.06
N GLU A 287 -20.55 3.97 33.55
CA GLU A 287 -20.58 2.55 33.18
C GLU A 287 -19.55 2.21 32.07
N ILE A 288 -19.38 3.09 31.08
CA ILE A 288 -18.37 2.93 30.03
C ILE A 288 -16.96 2.99 30.61
N ASN A 289 -16.68 3.92 31.53
CA ASN A 289 -15.37 4.04 32.15
C ASN A 289 -15.05 2.84 33.05
N GLU A 290 -16.03 2.35 33.82
CA GLU A 290 -15.89 1.12 34.61
C GLU A 290 -15.61 -0.10 33.72
N ALA A 291 -16.36 -0.25 32.62
CA ALA A 291 -16.15 -1.33 31.66
C ALA A 291 -14.79 -1.24 30.95
N LYS A 292 -14.33 -0.03 30.60
CA LYS A 292 -13.00 0.21 30.04
C LYS A 292 -11.89 -0.14 31.03
N ALA A 293 -12.01 0.28 32.29
CA ALA A 293 -11.05 -0.05 33.33
C ALA A 293 -10.96 -1.59 33.53
N TYR A 294 -12.11 -2.27 33.54
CA TYR A 294 -12.14 -3.73 33.63
C TYR A 294 -11.47 -4.42 32.42
N LEU A 295 -11.67 -3.90 31.20
CA LEU A 295 -10.98 -4.40 30.01
C LEU A 295 -9.48 -4.13 30.02
N GLU A 296 -9.04 -2.96 30.51
CA GLU A 296 -7.62 -2.65 30.69
C GLU A 296 -6.96 -3.61 31.69
N ASP A 297 -7.65 -3.96 32.77
CA ASP A 297 -7.17 -4.94 33.74
C ASP A 297 -7.07 -6.34 33.12
N LEU A 298 -8.10 -6.79 32.40
CA LEU A 298 -8.07 -8.09 31.73
C LEU A 298 -7.01 -8.18 30.62
N THR A 299 -6.82 -7.12 29.85
CA THR A 299 -5.78 -7.06 28.82
C THR A 299 -4.38 -7.03 29.44
N ARG A 300 -4.19 -6.33 30.58
CA ARG A 300 -2.95 -6.38 31.35
C ARG A 300 -2.66 -7.80 31.84
N ILE A 301 -3.65 -8.52 32.35
CA ILE A 301 -3.50 -9.93 32.78
C ILE A 301 -3.19 -10.84 31.60
N ALA A 302 -3.87 -10.68 30.47
CA ALA A 302 -3.66 -11.49 29.27
C ALA A 302 -2.28 -11.27 28.64
N ASN A 303 -1.73 -10.05 28.73
CA ASN A 303 -0.42 -9.69 28.19
C ASN A 303 0.75 -10.06 29.14
N GLN A 304 0.48 -10.53 30.36
CA GLN A 304 1.52 -11.06 31.24
C GLN A 304 1.83 -12.51 30.87
N PRO A 305 3.11 -12.89 30.64
CA PRO A 305 3.47 -14.25 30.31
C PRO A 305 3.24 -15.16 31.53
N ALA A 306 2.35 -16.14 31.36
CA ALA A 306 2.00 -17.25 32.27
C ALA A 306 2.13 -16.95 33.77
N LEU A 307 1.02 -16.54 34.41
CA LEU A 307 0.89 -16.53 35.86
C LEU A 307 1.18 -17.92 36.44
N THR A 308 2.39 -18.12 36.97
CA THR A 308 2.72 -19.31 37.77
C THR A 308 1.85 -19.30 39.04
N TYR A 309 1.29 -20.45 39.43
CA TYR A 309 0.42 -20.62 40.61
C TYR A 309 1.00 -20.00 41.90
N SER A 310 2.33 -19.95 42.01
CA SER A 310 3.06 -19.31 43.11
C SER A 310 2.82 -17.79 43.19
N TYR A 311 2.70 -17.10 42.06
CA TYR A 311 2.49 -15.64 42.02
C TYR A 311 1.07 -15.26 42.43
N LEU A 312 0.06 -16.05 42.01
CA LEU A 312 -1.33 -15.91 42.46
C LEU A 312 -1.45 -16.13 43.98
N SER A 313 -0.75 -17.13 44.52
CA SER A 313 -0.74 -17.39 45.96
C SER A 313 -0.11 -16.25 46.76
N GLN A 314 0.96 -15.62 46.24
CA GLN A 314 1.60 -14.47 46.89
C GLN A 314 0.72 -13.21 46.82
N LEU A 315 0.02 -12.98 45.71
CA LEU A 315 -0.95 -11.88 45.61
C LEU A 315 -2.11 -12.08 46.57
N ASN A 316 -2.67 -13.29 46.67
CA ASN A 316 -3.73 -13.58 47.63
C ASN A 316 -3.29 -13.40 49.08
N GLN A 317 -2.05 -13.78 49.43
CA GLN A 317 -1.47 -13.50 50.75
C GLN A 317 -1.32 -12.00 51.02
N LYS A 318 -0.87 -11.22 50.02
CA LYS A 318 -0.80 -9.76 50.15
C LYS A 318 -2.18 -9.14 50.33
N VAL A 319 -3.18 -9.56 49.56
CA VAL A 319 -4.57 -9.08 49.68
C VAL A 319 -5.15 -9.41 51.05
N THR A 320 -4.97 -10.64 51.54
CA THR A 320 -5.42 -11.03 52.90
C THR A 320 -4.70 -10.26 53.99
N SER A 321 -3.39 -10.00 53.84
CA SER A 321 -2.66 -9.15 54.78
C SER A 321 -3.17 -7.70 54.82
N ILE A 322 -3.49 -7.12 53.65
CA ILE A 322 -4.02 -5.75 53.55
C ILE A 322 -5.43 -5.66 54.15
N ILE A 323 -6.29 -6.63 53.85
CA ILE A 323 -7.64 -6.72 54.42
C ILE A 323 -7.56 -6.88 55.95
N SER A 324 -6.62 -7.70 56.44
CA SER A 324 -6.42 -7.83 57.88
C SER A 324 -5.94 -6.52 58.53
N SER A 325 -5.05 -5.75 57.90
CA SER A 325 -4.62 -4.45 58.42
C SER A 325 -5.71 -3.37 58.34
N SER A 326 -6.57 -3.40 57.33
CA SER A 326 -7.70 -2.45 57.22
C SER A 326 -8.85 -2.75 58.19
N ASN A 327 -8.96 -3.98 58.71
CA ASN A 327 -9.93 -4.33 59.75
C ASN A 327 -9.44 -4.00 61.18
N PHE A 328 -8.19 -3.55 61.32
CA PHE A 328 -7.60 -3.11 62.59
C PHE A 328 -7.28 -1.60 62.61
N SER A 329 -7.86 -0.81 61.69
CA SER A 329 -7.88 0.66 61.70
C SER A 329 -9.32 1.16 61.74
#